data_AF-U6DY49-F1
#
_entry.id   AF-U6DY49-F1
#
_cell.length_a   1.000
_cell.length_b   1.000
_cell.length_c   1.000
_cell.angle_alpha   90.00
_cell.angle_beta   90.00
_cell.angle_gamma   90.00
#
_symmetry.space_group_name_H-M   'P 1'
#
loop_
_entity.id
_entity.type
_entity.pdbx_description
1 polymer ?
#
loop_
_entity_poly.entity_id
_entity_poly.type
_entity_poly.pdbx_seq_one_letter_code
_entity_poly.pdbx_strand_id
1 'polypeptide(L)'
;ELFGCPSEADVNSENLQKQLSELDEDDLCYEFRRERFTVHRTHLYFLHYEYEPASDNTDVTLVAQLSMDRLQMLEAICKHWEGPISLALYLSDAEAQQFLRYAQGSEVLMSRHNVAYHIVYKEGQFYPVNLLRNVAMKHVGTPYMFLSDIDFLPMYGLYEYLRKSVIQLDLANTKKAMIVPAFETLRYRLSFPKSKAELLSMLDMGTLFTFRYHVWTKGHAPTNFAKWRTATTPYRVEWEADFEPYVVVRRDCPEYDRRFVGFGWNKV
;
A
#
# COMPACT_ATOMS: atom_id res chain seq x y z
N GLU A 1 -34.87 -15.53 26.97
CA GLU A 1 -33.62 -16.11 27.51
C GLU A 1 -32.50 -15.12 27.21
N LEU A 2 -31.93 -14.50 28.24
CA LEU A 2 -30.79 -13.60 28.11
C LEU A 2 -29.53 -14.45 27.91
N PHE A 3 -28.92 -14.38 26.73
CA PHE A 3 -27.56 -14.86 26.53
C PHE A 3 -26.60 -13.82 27.11
N GLY A 4 -26.20 -14.02 28.37
CA GLY A 4 -25.08 -13.30 28.97
C GLY A 4 -23.77 -13.93 28.51
N CYS A 5 -22.92 -13.15 27.83
CA CYS A 5 -21.52 -13.52 27.63
C CYS A 5 -20.77 -13.32 28.95
N PRO A 6 -20.02 -14.30 29.46
CA PRO A 6 -19.08 -14.08 30.54
C PRO A 6 -17.88 -13.31 29.98
N SER A 7 -17.76 -12.03 30.35
CA SER A 7 -16.53 -11.27 30.12
C SER A 7 -15.51 -11.68 31.18
N GLU A 8 -14.64 -12.63 30.85
CA GLU A 8 -13.33 -12.64 31.50
C GLU A 8 -12.64 -11.34 31.08
N ALA A 9 -12.33 -10.48 32.06
CA ALA A 9 -11.55 -9.28 31.79
C ALA A 9 -10.19 -9.73 31.24
N ASP A 10 -9.98 -9.50 29.95
CA ASP A 10 -8.74 -9.83 29.26
C ASP A 10 -7.62 -9.05 29.96
N VAL A 11 -6.56 -9.72 30.44
CA VAL A 11 -5.46 -9.11 31.21
C VAL A 11 -4.81 -7.95 30.42
N ASN A 12 -4.91 -7.99 29.10
CA ASN A 12 -4.52 -6.89 28.22
C ASN A 12 -5.39 -5.64 28.39
N SER A 13 -6.69 -5.78 28.64
CA SER A 13 -7.64 -4.67 28.84
C SER A 13 -7.34 -3.90 30.13
N GLU A 14 -7.03 -4.60 31.22
CA GLU A 14 -6.70 -3.96 32.51
C GLU A 14 -5.37 -3.19 32.43
N ASN A 15 -4.37 -3.76 31.76
CA ASN A 15 -3.08 -3.09 31.53
C ASN A 15 -3.23 -1.88 30.59
N LEU A 16 -4.08 -1.99 29.57
CA LEU A 16 -4.39 -0.88 28.66
C LEU A 16 -5.10 0.26 29.40
N GLN A 17 -6.09 -0.05 30.24
CA GLN A 17 -6.78 0.95 31.06
C GLN A 17 -5.84 1.64 32.03
N LYS A 18 -4.91 0.90 32.64
CA LYS A 18 -3.88 1.48 33.49
C LYS A 18 -2.97 2.42 32.70
N GLN A 19 -2.46 2.00 31.55
CA GLN A 19 -1.60 2.82 30.69
C GLN A 19 -2.31 4.08 30.17
N LEU A 20 -3.60 3.98 29.82
CA LEU A 20 -4.41 5.13 29.42
C LEU A 20 -4.65 6.09 30.59
N SER A 21 -4.87 5.58 31.80
CA SER A 21 -5.07 6.40 33.00
C SER A 21 -3.81 7.13 33.48
N GLU A 22 -2.63 6.65 33.06
CA GLU A 22 -1.33 7.27 33.34
C GLU A 22 -0.96 8.35 32.30
N LEU A 23 -1.76 8.54 31.25
CA LEU A 23 -1.54 9.61 30.27
C LEU A 23 -2.06 10.94 30.80
N ASP A 24 -1.18 11.94 30.83
CA ASP A 24 -1.51 13.32 31.15
C ASP A 24 -2.29 13.97 29.98
N GLU A 25 -3.56 14.30 30.19
CA GLU A 25 -4.43 14.93 29.19
C GLU A 25 -3.94 16.34 28.79
N ASP A 26 -3.16 17.01 29.63
CA ASP A 26 -2.55 18.30 29.31
C ASP A 26 -1.28 18.18 28.46
N ASP A 27 -0.80 16.97 28.18
CA ASP A 27 0.36 16.73 27.33
C ASP A 27 0.03 17.01 25.86
N LEU A 28 0.84 17.85 25.20
CA LEU A 28 0.73 18.16 23.77
C LEU A 28 0.80 16.93 22.86
N CYS A 29 1.44 15.85 23.32
CA CYS A 29 1.57 14.56 22.63
C CYS A 29 0.57 13.51 23.12
N TYR A 30 -0.38 13.87 23.99
CA TYR A 30 -1.39 12.95 24.54
C TYR A 30 -2.06 12.12 23.44
N GLU A 31 -2.55 12.78 22.40
CA GLU A 31 -3.25 12.15 21.27
C GLU A 31 -2.36 11.13 20.54
N PHE A 32 -1.08 11.44 20.29
CA PHE A 32 -0.13 10.49 19.69
C PHE A 32 0.19 9.31 20.61
N ARG A 33 0.28 9.54 21.92
CA ARG A 33 0.52 8.45 22.88
C ARG A 33 -0.69 7.57 23.04
N ARG A 34 -1.90 8.13 23.00
CA ARG A 34 -3.15 7.38 22.99
C ARG A 34 -3.21 6.44 21.78
N GLU A 35 -2.81 6.92 20.60
CA GLU A 35 -2.78 6.08 19.39
C GLU A 35 -1.87 4.86 19.49
N ARG A 36 -0.80 4.92 20.29
CA ARG A 36 0.04 3.74 20.54
C ARG A 36 -0.74 2.58 21.16
N PHE A 37 -1.77 2.91 21.93
CA PHE A 37 -2.59 1.99 22.69
C PHE A 37 -3.91 1.66 21.97
N THR A 38 -4.29 2.41 20.94
CA THR A 38 -5.48 2.14 20.14
C THR A 38 -5.41 0.75 19.49
N VAL A 39 -6.42 -0.08 19.77
CA VAL A 39 -6.59 -1.39 19.14
C VAL A 39 -7.72 -1.29 18.13
N HIS A 40 -7.38 -1.40 16.85
CA HIS A 40 -8.38 -1.38 15.80
C HIS A 40 -8.99 -2.76 15.59
N ARG A 41 -10.32 -2.84 15.60
CA ARG A 41 -11.04 -4.01 15.10
C ARG A 41 -10.69 -4.20 13.63
N THR A 42 -10.36 -5.43 13.24
CA THR A 42 -9.98 -5.76 11.86
C THR A 42 -10.80 -6.96 11.37
N HIS A 43 -11.39 -6.84 10.19
CA HIS A 43 -12.05 -7.93 9.46
C HIS A 43 -11.18 -8.31 8.27
N LEU A 44 -10.53 -9.47 8.35
CA LEU A 44 -9.65 -9.97 7.31
C LEU A 44 -10.45 -10.68 6.21
N TYR A 45 -10.09 -10.49 4.95
CA TYR A 45 -10.75 -11.14 3.81
C TYR A 45 -12.27 -10.89 3.82
N PHE A 46 -12.65 -9.61 3.90
CA PHE A 46 -14.04 -9.16 3.98
C PHE A 46 -14.88 -9.60 2.78
N LEU A 47 -14.26 -9.76 1.61
CA LEU A 47 -14.84 -10.40 0.44
C LEU A 47 -14.09 -11.70 0.15
N HIS A 48 -14.71 -12.58 -0.64
CA HIS A 48 -14.10 -13.83 -1.05
C HIS A 48 -12.74 -13.60 -1.72
N TYR A 49 -11.73 -14.31 -1.22
CA TYR A 49 -10.37 -14.26 -1.71
C TYR A 49 -9.88 -15.67 -2.05
N GLU A 50 -9.41 -15.83 -3.28
CA GLU A 50 -8.82 -17.05 -3.78
C GLU A 50 -7.64 -16.68 -4.69
N TYR A 51 -6.48 -17.28 -4.42
CA TYR A 51 -5.27 -17.08 -5.18
C TYR A 51 -4.51 -18.39 -5.26
N GLU A 52 -4.17 -18.78 -6.49
CA GLU A 52 -3.33 -19.95 -6.77
C GLU A 52 -1.89 -19.49 -7.03
N PRO A 53 -0.92 -19.92 -6.22
CA PRO A 53 0.48 -19.54 -6.41
C PRO A 53 1.08 -20.09 -7.70
N ALA A 54 1.83 -19.25 -8.42
CA ALA A 54 2.63 -19.73 -9.54
C ALA A 54 3.75 -20.67 -9.06
N SER A 55 4.01 -21.72 -9.84
CA SER A 55 5.00 -22.75 -9.52
C SER A 55 6.45 -22.26 -9.46
N ASP A 56 6.73 -21.10 -10.06
CA ASP A 56 8.08 -20.53 -10.16
C ASP A 56 8.45 -19.64 -8.97
N ASN A 57 7.55 -19.43 -8.00
CA ASN A 57 7.76 -18.57 -6.81
C ASN A 57 8.21 -17.14 -7.16
N THR A 58 7.79 -16.62 -8.31
CA THR A 58 8.14 -15.25 -8.74
C THR A 58 7.05 -14.22 -8.48
N ASP A 59 5.90 -14.67 -8.01
CA ASP A 59 4.72 -13.81 -7.86
C ASP A 59 4.96 -12.63 -6.92
N VAL A 60 4.32 -11.52 -7.30
CA VAL A 60 4.40 -10.24 -6.61
C VAL A 60 2.98 -9.80 -6.26
N THR A 61 2.70 -9.55 -4.98
CA THR A 61 1.42 -8.97 -4.56
C THR A 61 1.53 -7.45 -4.53
N LEU A 62 0.60 -6.73 -5.15
CA LEU A 62 0.48 -5.28 -4.96
C LEU A 62 -0.13 -5.03 -3.58
N VAL A 63 0.55 -4.25 -2.76
CA VAL A 63 0.12 -3.91 -1.40
C VAL A 63 -0.17 -2.43 -1.35
N ALA A 64 -1.39 -2.09 -0.95
CA ALA A 64 -1.82 -0.71 -0.75
C ALA A 64 -2.82 -0.60 0.39
N GLN A 65 -3.11 0.63 0.77
CA GLN A 65 -4.11 0.97 1.78
C GLN A 65 -4.93 2.15 1.29
N LEU A 66 -6.19 2.24 1.69
CA LEU A 66 -7.10 3.27 1.23
C LEU A 66 -8.25 3.55 2.21
N SER A 67 -8.82 4.74 2.07
CA SER A 67 -10.09 5.16 2.66
C SER A 67 -11.18 5.26 1.59
N MET A 68 -12.41 5.51 2.03
CA MET A 68 -13.60 5.57 1.16
C MET A 68 -13.47 6.56 -0.02
N ASP A 69 -12.76 7.68 0.17
CA ASP A 69 -12.56 8.73 -0.84
C ASP A 69 -11.60 8.34 -1.98
N ARG A 70 -10.98 7.16 -1.90
CA ARG A 70 -10.06 6.63 -2.92
C ARG A 70 -10.58 5.38 -3.63
N LEU A 71 -11.81 4.95 -3.36
CA LEU A 71 -12.37 3.74 -3.97
C LEU A 71 -12.38 3.77 -5.51
N GLN A 72 -12.52 4.94 -6.13
CA GLN A 72 -12.47 5.08 -7.59
C GLN A 72 -11.18 4.55 -8.23
N MET A 73 -10.08 4.50 -7.48
CA MET A 73 -8.81 3.98 -7.97
C MET A 73 -8.78 2.46 -8.04
N LEU A 74 -9.60 1.79 -7.23
CA LEU A 74 -9.56 0.34 -7.05
C LEU A 74 -9.84 -0.43 -8.35
N GLU A 75 -10.91 -0.06 -9.06
CA GLU A 75 -11.23 -0.67 -10.36
C GLU A 75 -10.12 -0.45 -11.40
N ALA A 76 -9.55 0.75 -11.43
CA ALA A 76 -8.49 1.08 -12.37
C ALA A 76 -7.21 0.28 -12.06
N ILE A 77 -6.83 0.14 -10.79
CA ILE A 77 -5.72 -0.73 -10.38
C ILE A 77 -6.00 -2.18 -10.77
N CYS A 78 -7.21 -2.69 -10.53
CA CYS A 78 -7.59 -4.05 -10.91
C CYS A 78 -7.56 -4.28 -12.43
N LYS A 79 -7.70 -3.24 -13.26
CA LYS A 79 -7.52 -3.35 -14.72
C LYS A 79 -6.04 -3.31 -15.14
N HIS A 80 -5.21 -2.62 -14.39
CA HIS A 80 -3.79 -2.41 -14.71
C HIS A 80 -2.86 -3.45 -14.08
N TRP A 81 -3.30 -4.14 -13.04
CA TRP A 81 -2.53 -5.14 -12.29
C TRP A 81 -3.23 -6.49 -12.32
N GLU A 82 -2.71 -7.43 -13.10
CA GLU A 82 -3.29 -8.77 -13.25
C GLU A 82 -3.01 -9.67 -12.03
N GLY A 83 -1.88 -9.46 -11.36
CA GLY A 83 -1.44 -10.23 -10.20
C GLY A 83 -2.30 -10.06 -8.94
N PRO A 84 -1.94 -10.76 -7.85
CA PRO A 84 -2.64 -10.65 -6.58
C PRO A 84 -2.49 -9.25 -5.96
N ILE A 85 -3.50 -8.84 -5.19
CA ILE A 85 -3.54 -7.55 -4.49
C ILE A 85 -3.92 -7.78 -3.02
N SER A 86 -3.26 -7.10 -2.09
CA SER A 86 -3.65 -7.04 -0.68
C SER A 86 -3.93 -5.59 -0.27
N LEU A 87 -5.15 -5.33 0.20
CA LEU A 87 -5.64 -4.00 0.53
C LEU A 87 -6.10 -3.90 1.98
N ALA A 88 -5.64 -2.89 2.70
CA ALA A 88 -6.23 -2.47 3.96
C ALA A 88 -7.14 -1.26 3.77
N LEU A 89 -8.42 -1.40 4.09
CA LEU A 89 -9.45 -0.36 3.96
C LEU A 89 -9.77 0.22 5.34
N TYR A 90 -9.58 1.54 5.50
CA TYR A 90 -9.90 2.24 6.74
C TYR A 90 -11.31 2.81 6.72
N LEU A 91 -12.28 2.08 7.29
CA LEU A 91 -13.71 2.33 7.11
C LEU A 91 -14.48 2.27 8.43
N SER A 92 -15.53 3.08 8.57
CA SER A 92 -16.57 2.87 9.58
C SER A 92 -17.47 1.68 9.21
N ASP A 93 -18.30 1.21 10.15
CA ASP A 93 -19.30 0.17 9.86
C ASP A 93 -20.23 0.53 8.71
N ALA A 94 -20.67 1.79 8.64
CA ALA A 94 -21.52 2.27 7.56
C ALA A 94 -20.77 2.26 6.21
N GLU A 95 -19.51 2.69 6.20
CA GLU A 95 -18.67 2.67 4.99
C GLU A 95 -18.33 1.24 4.55
N ALA A 96 -18.14 0.29 5.46
CA ALA A 96 -17.95 -1.12 5.13
C ALA A 96 -19.15 -1.69 4.36
N GLN A 97 -20.37 -1.34 4.78
CA GLN A 97 -21.60 -1.71 4.07
C GLN A 97 -21.72 -1.00 2.70
N GLN A 98 -21.27 0.25 2.60
CA GLN A 98 -21.21 0.96 1.31
C GLN A 98 -20.19 0.33 0.37
N PHE A 99 -19.02 -0.06 0.88
CA PHE A 99 -17.98 -0.74 0.13
C PHE A 99 -18.46 -2.09 -0.40
N LEU A 100 -19.18 -2.88 0.40
CA LEU A 100 -19.78 -4.14 -0.06
C LEU A 100 -20.68 -3.93 -1.29
N ARG A 101 -21.58 -2.94 -1.22
CA ARG A 101 -22.47 -2.60 -2.35
C ARG A 101 -21.69 -2.09 -3.57
N TYR A 102 -20.65 -1.29 -3.34
CA TYR A 102 -19.78 -0.80 -4.41
C TYR A 102 -19.07 -1.97 -5.12
N ALA A 103 -18.46 -2.87 -4.36
CA ALA A 103 -17.79 -4.05 -4.91
C ALA A 103 -18.77 -4.95 -5.68
N GLN A 104 -19.96 -5.21 -5.13
CA GLN A 104 -21.00 -6.01 -5.78
C GLN A 104 -21.55 -5.38 -7.06
N GLY A 105 -21.58 -4.04 -7.14
CA GLY A 105 -22.01 -3.32 -8.33
C GLY A 105 -20.95 -3.22 -9.43
N SER A 106 -19.71 -3.60 -9.14
CA SER A 106 -18.58 -3.49 -10.07
C SER A 106 -18.25 -4.84 -10.70
N GLU A 107 -18.47 -4.96 -12.01
CA GLU A 107 -18.15 -6.18 -12.77
C GLU A 107 -16.67 -6.57 -12.65
N VAL A 108 -15.79 -5.58 -12.59
CA VAL A 108 -14.33 -5.75 -12.49
C VAL A 108 -13.94 -6.35 -11.14
N LEU A 109 -14.55 -5.87 -10.06
CA LEU A 109 -14.22 -6.35 -8.70
C LEU A 109 -14.88 -7.71 -8.44
N MET A 110 -16.11 -7.91 -8.92
CA MET A 110 -16.82 -9.19 -8.79
C MET A 110 -16.17 -10.34 -9.57
N SER A 111 -15.52 -10.05 -10.69
CA SER A 111 -14.83 -11.06 -11.52
C SER A 111 -13.43 -11.42 -11.02
N ARG A 112 -12.91 -10.72 -10.00
CA ARG A 112 -11.54 -10.91 -9.50
C ARG A 112 -11.53 -11.44 -8.08
N HIS A 113 -11.04 -12.67 -7.92
CA HIS A 113 -10.93 -13.32 -6.60
C HIS A 113 -9.53 -13.20 -5.98
N ASN A 114 -8.52 -12.76 -6.74
CA ASN A 114 -7.15 -12.58 -6.27
C ASN A 114 -6.90 -11.22 -5.58
N VAL A 115 -7.94 -10.59 -5.04
CA VAL A 115 -7.86 -9.31 -4.31
C VAL A 115 -8.30 -9.52 -2.87
N ALA A 116 -7.37 -9.40 -1.93
CA ALA A 116 -7.65 -9.51 -0.51
C ALA A 116 -8.06 -8.15 0.05
N TYR A 117 -9.28 -8.07 0.58
CA TYR A 117 -9.83 -6.87 1.20
C TYR A 117 -9.85 -7.03 2.73
N HIS A 118 -9.04 -6.24 3.44
CA HIS A 118 -9.00 -6.25 4.90
C HIS A 118 -9.57 -4.94 5.44
N ILE A 119 -10.70 -4.99 6.13
CA ILE A 119 -11.30 -3.79 6.73
C ILE A 119 -10.67 -3.56 8.10
N VAL A 120 -10.05 -2.41 8.30
CA VAL A 120 -9.62 -1.90 9.59
C VAL A 120 -10.63 -0.82 9.99
N TYR A 121 -11.34 -1.04 11.09
CA TYR A 121 -12.40 -0.13 11.48
C TYR A 121 -11.84 1.18 12.04
N LYS A 122 -12.49 2.29 11.66
CA LYS A 122 -12.16 3.63 12.14
C LYS A 122 -12.27 3.71 13.66
N GLU A 123 -11.19 4.14 14.28
CA GLU A 123 -11.05 4.33 15.73
C GLU A 123 -9.98 5.40 15.96
N GLY A 124 -10.14 6.24 16.99
CA GLY A 124 -9.20 7.33 17.24
C GLY A 124 -9.31 8.51 16.26
N GLN A 125 -8.37 9.45 16.37
CA GLN A 125 -8.42 10.72 15.63
C GLN A 125 -7.54 10.73 14.38
N PHE A 126 -6.49 9.90 14.37
CA PHE A 126 -5.52 9.91 13.28
C PHE A 126 -5.78 8.82 12.25
N TYR A 127 -5.22 9.03 11.06
CA TYR A 127 -5.15 8.00 10.04
C TYR A 127 -3.96 7.06 10.32
N PRO A 128 -4.19 5.77 10.66
CA PRO A 128 -3.13 4.88 11.14
C PRO A 128 -2.39 4.20 9.97
N VAL A 129 -1.80 5.01 9.07
CA VAL A 129 -1.24 4.56 7.79
C VAL A 129 -0.30 3.35 7.89
N ASN A 130 0.59 3.32 8.88
CA ASN A 130 1.55 2.24 9.04
C ASN A 130 0.92 0.96 9.59
N LEU A 131 -0.10 1.07 10.45
CA LEU A 131 -0.92 -0.08 10.82
C LEU A 131 -1.60 -0.68 9.59
N LEU A 132 -2.21 0.17 8.74
CA LEU A 132 -2.90 -0.29 7.53
C LEU A 132 -1.95 -1.01 6.58
N ARG A 133 -0.76 -0.44 6.34
CA ARG A 133 0.31 -1.09 5.55
C ARG A 133 0.66 -2.46 6.14
N ASN A 134 0.89 -2.55 7.45
CA ASN A 134 1.24 -3.81 8.09
C ASN A 134 0.10 -4.83 8.03
N VAL A 135 -1.16 -4.41 8.15
CA VAL A 135 -2.32 -5.31 7.97
C VAL A 135 -2.31 -5.91 6.57
N ALA A 136 -2.12 -5.09 5.53
CA ALA A 136 -2.06 -5.59 4.16
C ALA A 136 -0.83 -6.49 3.91
N MET A 137 0.35 -6.10 4.40
CA MET A 137 1.60 -6.86 4.25
C MET A 137 1.54 -8.24 4.91
N LYS A 138 0.98 -8.35 6.12
CA LYS A 138 0.90 -9.61 6.88
C LYS A 138 0.12 -10.72 6.17
N HIS A 139 -0.80 -10.33 5.30
CA HIS A 139 -1.71 -11.24 4.61
C HIS A 139 -1.29 -11.52 3.16
N VAL A 140 -0.07 -11.12 2.79
CA VAL A 140 0.50 -11.48 1.49
C VAL A 140 0.97 -12.94 1.49
N GLY A 141 0.43 -13.71 0.54
CA GLY A 141 0.84 -15.10 0.30
C GLY A 141 2.03 -15.26 -0.65
N THR A 142 2.37 -14.23 -1.43
CA THR A 142 3.45 -14.30 -2.44
C THR A 142 4.83 -14.10 -1.84
N PRO A 143 5.91 -14.58 -2.50
CA PRO A 143 7.28 -14.36 -2.03
C PRO A 143 7.71 -12.88 -2.03
N TYR A 144 7.13 -12.08 -2.92
CA TYR A 144 7.45 -10.66 -3.09
C TYR A 144 6.21 -9.77 -2.97
N MET A 145 6.43 -8.52 -2.56
CA MET A 145 5.41 -7.48 -2.39
C MET A 145 5.84 -6.23 -3.15
N PHE A 146 4.91 -5.62 -3.89
CA PHE A 146 5.06 -4.28 -4.44
C PHE A 146 4.32 -3.29 -3.53
N LEU A 147 5.08 -2.53 -2.73
CA LEU A 147 4.55 -1.56 -1.79
C LEU A 147 4.24 -0.25 -2.55
N SER A 148 2.96 0.02 -2.78
CA SER A 148 2.48 1.17 -3.57
C SER A 148 1.39 1.95 -2.84
N ASP A 149 1.21 3.22 -3.20
CA ASP A 149 0.04 3.99 -2.74
C ASP A 149 -1.13 3.74 -3.70
N ILE A 150 -2.36 3.83 -3.20
CA ILE A 150 -3.58 3.62 -3.99
C ILE A 150 -3.75 4.64 -5.13
N ASP A 151 -3.05 5.78 -5.07
CA ASP A 151 -3.13 6.83 -6.07
C ASP A 151 -2.29 6.52 -7.33
N PHE A 152 -1.58 5.38 -7.37
CA PHE A 152 -0.80 4.96 -8.54
C PHE A 152 -1.50 3.91 -9.39
N LEU A 153 -1.48 4.14 -10.69
CA LEU A 153 -1.83 3.14 -11.69
C LEU A 153 -0.56 2.48 -12.23
N PRO A 154 -0.40 1.16 -12.05
CA PRO A 154 0.69 0.41 -12.67
C PRO A 154 0.69 0.53 -14.20
N MET A 155 1.87 0.44 -14.81
CA MET A 155 1.97 0.22 -16.25
C MET A 155 1.34 -1.14 -16.60
N TYR A 156 0.63 -1.22 -17.71
CA TYR A 156 0.15 -2.51 -18.23
C TYR A 156 1.32 -3.48 -18.41
N GLY A 157 1.16 -4.71 -17.91
CA GLY A 157 2.20 -5.73 -17.93
C GLY A 157 3.31 -5.54 -16.88
N LEU A 158 3.20 -4.57 -15.96
CA LEU A 158 4.19 -4.37 -14.90
C LEU A 158 4.33 -5.62 -14.02
N TYR A 159 3.24 -6.30 -13.68
CA TYR A 159 3.27 -7.54 -12.90
C TYR A 159 4.19 -8.60 -13.53
N GLU A 160 3.96 -8.93 -14.80
CA GLU A 160 4.80 -9.88 -15.54
C GLU A 160 6.24 -9.40 -15.72
N TYR A 161 6.45 -8.09 -15.91
CA TYR A 161 7.78 -7.52 -15.94
C TYR A 161 8.53 -7.71 -14.61
N LEU A 162 7.85 -7.52 -13.48
CA LEU A 162 8.44 -7.70 -12.15
C LEU A 162 8.75 -9.17 -11.85
N ARG A 163 7.87 -10.11 -12.22
CA ARG A 163 8.14 -11.56 -12.11
C ARG A 163 9.41 -11.97 -12.86
N LYS A 164 9.58 -11.50 -14.10
CA LYS A 164 10.82 -11.71 -14.88
C LYS A 164 12.03 -11.06 -14.23
N SER A 165 11.86 -9.86 -13.67
CA SER A 165 12.93 -9.12 -13.00
C SER A 165 13.41 -9.82 -11.72
N VAL A 166 12.51 -10.47 -10.97
CA VAL A 166 12.84 -11.29 -9.80
C VAL A 166 13.88 -12.36 -10.17
N ILE A 167 13.67 -13.07 -11.28
CA ILE A 167 14.61 -14.10 -11.78
C ILE A 167 15.90 -13.43 -12.28
N GLN A 168 15.79 -12.43 -13.16
CA GLN A 168 16.93 -11.79 -13.80
C GLN A 168 17.93 -11.19 -12.80
N LEU A 169 17.40 -10.65 -11.69
CA LEU A 169 18.20 -10.00 -10.65
C LEU A 169 18.54 -10.93 -9.48
N ASP A 170 18.13 -12.20 -9.54
CA ASP A 170 18.38 -13.22 -8.51
C ASP A 170 17.92 -12.76 -7.11
N LEU A 171 16.69 -12.25 -7.02
CA LEU A 171 16.12 -11.75 -5.76
C LEU A 171 15.89 -12.86 -4.72
N ALA A 172 15.86 -14.12 -5.15
CA ALA A 172 15.71 -15.26 -4.25
C ALA A 172 16.95 -15.43 -3.35
N ASN A 173 18.15 -15.26 -3.93
CA ASN A 173 19.42 -15.51 -3.26
C ASN A 173 20.16 -14.22 -2.85
N THR A 174 19.66 -13.05 -3.24
CA THR A 174 20.30 -11.76 -2.92
C THR A 174 19.36 -10.82 -2.15
N LYS A 175 19.93 -10.07 -1.21
CA LYS A 175 19.20 -9.02 -0.47
C LYS A 175 19.11 -7.75 -1.33
N LYS A 176 18.13 -7.73 -2.24
CA LYS A 176 17.86 -6.59 -3.12
C LYS A 176 16.41 -6.14 -2.98
N ALA A 177 16.20 -4.83 -3.16
CA ALA A 177 14.89 -4.24 -3.40
C ALA A 177 14.90 -3.64 -4.81
N MET A 178 13.80 -3.76 -5.55
CA MET A 178 13.64 -3.08 -6.83
C MET A 178 12.89 -1.78 -6.60
N ILE A 179 13.32 -0.70 -7.22
CA ILE A 179 12.61 0.59 -7.19
C ILE A 179 11.82 0.71 -8.49
N VAL A 180 10.53 1.02 -8.36
CA VAL A 180 9.64 1.30 -9.49
C VAL A 180 9.47 2.82 -9.61
N PRO A 181 9.96 3.45 -10.69
CA PRO A 181 9.85 4.90 -10.86
C PRO A 181 8.40 5.35 -11.04
N ALA A 182 8.08 6.50 -10.45
CA ALA A 182 6.76 7.08 -10.46
C ALA A 182 6.72 8.39 -11.25
N PHE A 183 5.56 8.66 -11.87
CA PHE A 183 5.31 9.82 -12.71
C PHE A 183 3.93 10.39 -12.39
N GLU A 184 3.75 11.69 -12.61
CA GLU A 184 2.48 12.40 -12.37
C GLU A 184 2.08 13.26 -13.56
N THR A 185 0.78 13.54 -13.67
CA THR A 185 0.24 14.55 -14.58
C THR A 185 -0.69 15.47 -13.81
N LEU A 186 -0.71 16.74 -14.21
CA LEU A 186 -1.70 17.72 -13.74
C LEU A 186 -2.96 17.72 -14.62
N ARG A 187 -2.99 16.92 -15.70
CA ARG A 187 -4.11 16.88 -16.64
C ARG A 187 -5.17 15.89 -16.15
N TYR A 188 -6.41 16.34 -16.09
CA TYR A 188 -7.59 15.50 -15.76
C TYR A 188 -7.84 14.38 -16.78
N ARG A 189 -7.49 14.61 -18.05
CA ARG A 189 -7.58 13.60 -19.12
C ARG A 189 -6.19 13.15 -19.50
N LEU A 190 -5.86 11.92 -19.14
CA LEU A 190 -4.58 11.28 -19.47
C LEU A 190 -4.82 10.19 -20.51
N SER A 191 -4.07 10.24 -21.62
CA SER A 191 -3.80 9.03 -22.41
C SER A 191 -2.74 8.25 -21.65
N PHE A 192 -3.11 7.10 -21.09
CA PHE A 192 -2.18 6.34 -20.26
C PHE A 192 -1.06 5.73 -21.13
N PRO A 193 0.23 5.98 -20.81
CA PRO A 193 1.32 5.50 -21.65
C PRO A 193 1.40 3.97 -21.64
N LYS A 194 1.48 3.36 -22.82
CA LYS A 194 1.52 1.91 -23.00
C LYS A 194 2.95 1.35 -23.04
N SER A 195 3.94 2.23 -23.14
CA SER A 195 5.35 1.84 -23.19
C SER A 195 6.25 2.91 -22.58
N LYS A 196 7.49 2.51 -22.25
CA LYS A 196 8.53 3.46 -21.83
C LYS A 196 8.78 4.54 -22.89
N ALA A 197 8.77 4.18 -24.18
CA ALA A 197 8.99 5.15 -25.26
C ALA A 197 7.89 6.22 -25.32
N GLU A 198 6.63 5.83 -25.17
CA GLU A 198 5.50 6.77 -25.11
C GLU A 198 5.58 7.66 -23.86
N LEU A 199 5.89 7.07 -22.70
CA LEU A 199 6.10 7.82 -21.46
C LEU A 199 7.22 8.86 -21.60
N LEU A 200 8.34 8.50 -22.24
CA LEU A 200 9.44 9.44 -22.51
C LEU A 200 8.99 10.59 -23.42
N SER A 201 8.24 10.29 -24.50
CA SER A 201 7.66 11.31 -25.37
C SER A 201 6.75 12.26 -24.60
N MET A 202 5.92 11.73 -23.70
CA MET A 202 5.03 12.53 -22.86
C MET A 202 5.76 13.41 -21.84
N LEU A 203 6.90 12.95 -21.30
CA LEU A 203 7.80 13.75 -20.49
C LEU A 203 8.42 14.89 -21.33
N ASP A 204 8.88 14.59 -22.53
CA ASP A 204 9.51 15.58 -23.43
C ASP A 204 8.52 16.66 -23.91
N MET A 205 7.24 16.28 -24.06
CA MET A 205 6.15 17.21 -24.36
C MET A 205 5.63 17.98 -23.14
N GLY A 206 6.13 17.71 -21.92
CA GLY A 206 5.68 18.36 -20.69
C GLY A 206 4.23 18.02 -20.31
N THR A 207 3.77 16.82 -20.65
CA THR A 207 2.42 16.31 -20.31
C THR A 207 2.42 15.36 -19.12
N LEU A 208 3.57 14.71 -18.88
CA LEU A 208 3.92 14.00 -17.67
C LEU A 208 5.12 14.67 -17.01
N PHE A 209 5.25 14.45 -15.72
CA PHE A 209 6.38 14.89 -14.91
C PHE A 209 6.85 13.74 -14.03
N THR A 210 8.10 13.80 -13.55
CA THR A 210 8.57 12.90 -12.50
C THR A 210 7.77 13.18 -11.22
N PHE A 211 7.43 12.14 -10.46
CA PHE A 211 6.54 12.28 -9.32
C PHE A 211 7.06 13.30 -8.28
N ARG A 212 6.18 14.19 -7.82
CA ARG A 212 6.42 15.26 -6.83
C ARG A 212 7.58 16.19 -7.17
N TYR A 213 7.94 16.35 -8.44
CA TYR A 213 9.10 17.14 -8.86
C TYR A 213 9.12 18.58 -8.34
N HIS A 214 7.93 19.16 -8.14
CA HIS A 214 7.71 20.56 -7.73
C HIS A 214 7.42 20.74 -6.23
N VAL A 215 7.20 19.65 -5.48
CA VAL A 215 6.82 19.70 -4.05
C VAL A 215 7.87 19.03 -3.16
N TRP A 216 8.37 17.87 -3.59
CA TRP A 216 9.23 17.02 -2.78
C TRP A 216 10.28 16.30 -3.63
N THR A 217 11.13 17.10 -4.30
CA THR A 217 12.13 16.58 -5.24
C THR A 217 13.08 15.58 -4.57
N LYS A 218 13.50 15.84 -3.31
CA LYS A 218 14.40 14.95 -2.56
C LYS A 218 13.85 13.53 -2.40
N GLY A 219 12.53 13.40 -2.21
CA GLY A 219 11.92 12.10 -1.97
C GLY A 219 11.99 11.12 -3.13
N HIS A 220 12.32 11.57 -4.34
CA HIS A 220 12.47 10.70 -5.49
C HIS A 220 13.76 10.93 -6.31
N ALA A 221 14.55 11.96 -5.98
CA ALA A 221 15.80 12.28 -6.66
C ALA A 221 16.79 11.11 -6.76
N PRO A 222 16.98 10.27 -5.73
CA PRO A 222 17.89 9.11 -5.80
C PRO A 222 17.56 8.11 -6.91
N THR A 223 16.29 8.06 -7.36
CA THR A 223 15.89 7.26 -8.54
C THR A 223 16.73 7.59 -9.77
N ASN A 224 17.31 8.79 -9.85
CA ASN A 224 18.11 9.30 -10.97
C ASN A 224 17.35 9.15 -12.30
N PHE A 225 16.31 9.97 -12.48
CA PHE A 225 15.47 9.93 -13.67
C PHE A 225 16.26 10.19 -14.96
N ALA A 226 17.33 10.98 -14.93
CA ALA A 226 18.20 11.20 -16.08
C ALA A 226 18.83 9.88 -16.57
N LYS A 227 19.38 9.08 -15.65
CA LYS A 227 19.89 7.74 -15.94
C LYS A 227 18.77 6.78 -16.30
N TRP A 228 17.62 6.86 -15.63
CA TRP A 228 16.46 6.01 -15.92
C TRP A 228 16.01 6.12 -17.38
N ARG A 229 15.97 7.35 -17.92
CA ARG A 229 15.46 7.60 -19.28
C ARG A 229 16.19 6.76 -20.33
N THR A 230 17.50 6.62 -20.23
CA THR A 230 18.33 5.88 -21.20
C THR A 230 18.61 4.43 -20.80
N ALA A 231 18.33 4.05 -19.55
CA ALA A 231 18.58 2.70 -19.05
C ALA A 231 17.73 1.63 -19.78
N THR A 232 18.39 0.61 -20.32
CA THR A 232 17.74 -0.60 -20.88
C THR A 232 17.84 -1.80 -19.94
N THR A 233 18.63 -1.68 -18.88
CA THR A 233 18.82 -2.68 -17.82
C THR A 233 18.67 -2.03 -16.44
N PRO A 234 18.32 -2.80 -15.40
CA PRO A 234 18.29 -2.29 -14.03
C PRO A 234 19.65 -1.73 -13.61
N TYR A 235 19.64 -0.68 -12.80
CA TYR A 235 20.85 -0.06 -12.26
C TYR A 235 20.74 0.15 -10.75
N ARG A 236 21.89 0.20 -10.09
CA ARG A 236 21.98 0.49 -8.67
C ARG A 236 21.65 1.97 -8.40
N VAL A 237 20.80 2.18 -7.41
CA VAL A 237 20.46 3.46 -6.80
C VAL A 237 21.15 3.51 -5.45
N GLU A 238 21.87 4.59 -5.16
CA GLU A 238 22.36 4.85 -3.80
C GLU A 238 21.23 5.48 -2.99
N TRP A 239 21.02 5.01 -1.78
CA TRP A 239 20.02 5.58 -0.88
C TRP A 239 20.51 6.94 -0.36
N GLU A 240 19.57 7.86 -0.18
CA GLU A 240 19.81 9.17 0.45
C GLU A 240 18.69 9.45 1.47
N ALA A 241 18.97 10.33 2.43
CA ALA A 241 17.96 10.78 3.38
C ALA A 241 16.74 11.38 2.65
N ASP A 242 15.57 11.22 3.26
CA ASP A 242 14.27 11.65 2.73
C ASP A 242 13.75 10.82 1.53
N PHE A 243 14.48 9.80 1.05
CA PHE A 243 14.06 9.00 -0.09
C PHE A 243 12.82 8.14 0.23
N GLU A 244 11.74 8.33 -0.52
CA GLU A 244 10.46 7.62 -0.35
C GLU A 244 10.14 6.75 -1.60
N PRO A 245 10.91 5.68 -1.88
CA PRO A 245 10.71 4.89 -3.09
C PRO A 245 9.46 4.01 -3.03
N TYR A 246 8.91 3.71 -4.21
CA TYR A 246 7.97 2.60 -4.41
C TYR A 246 8.77 1.35 -4.73
N VAL A 247 8.67 0.34 -3.87
CA VAL A 247 9.61 -0.78 -3.87
C VAL A 247 8.95 -2.13 -4.01
N VAL A 248 9.63 -3.02 -4.73
CA VAL A 248 9.38 -4.44 -4.70
C VAL A 248 10.41 -5.10 -3.79
N VAL A 249 9.91 -5.76 -2.75
CA VAL A 249 10.71 -6.36 -1.68
C VAL A 249 10.23 -7.79 -1.42
N ARG A 250 11.06 -8.59 -0.74
CA ARG A 250 10.64 -9.89 -0.22
C ARG A 250 9.60 -9.71 0.89
N ARG A 251 8.72 -10.70 1.06
CA ARG A 251 7.67 -10.70 2.08
C ARG A 251 8.18 -10.63 3.53
N ASP A 252 9.43 -11.02 3.76
CA ASP A 252 10.09 -11.02 5.07
C ASP A 252 10.76 -9.67 5.42
N CYS A 253 10.40 -8.60 4.72
CA CYS A 253 10.87 -7.26 5.04
C CYS A 253 10.32 -6.77 6.39
N PRO A 254 11.00 -5.82 7.07
CA PRO A 254 10.50 -5.23 8.30
C PRO A 254 9.12 -4.58 8.13
N GLU A 255 8.33 -4.61 9.20
CA GLU A 255 7.08 -3.87 9.32
C GLU A 255 7.33 -2.37 9.47
N TYR A 256 6.35 -1.56 9.06
CA TYR A 256 6.35 -0.13 9.32
C TYR A 256 6.14 0.16 10.81
N ASP A 257 6.80 1.19 11.32
CA ASP A 257 6.62 1.61 12.72
C ASP A 257 5.24 2.26 12.92
N ARG A 258 4.41 1.60 13.70
CA ARG A 258 3.01 1.98 13.96
C ARG A 258 2.87 3.27 14.78
N ARG A 259 3.94 3.77 15.39
CA ARG A 259 3.93 5.05 16.13
C ARG A 259 3.75 6.25 15.20
N PHE A 260 4.10 6.11 13.93
CA PHE A 260 3.88 7.16 12.93
C PHE A 260 2.46 7.05 12.38
N VAL A 261 1.66 8.07 12.70
CA VAL A 261 0.27 8.23 12.29
C VAL A 261 0.09 9.58 11.58
N GLY A 262 -0.95 9.71 10.75
CA GLY A 262 -1.22 10.94 10.01
C GLY A 262 -0.33 11.14 8.77
N PHE A 263 -0.19 12.40 8.35
CA PHE A 263 0.47 12.79 7.11
C PHE A 263 1.93 13.25 7.33
N GLY A 264 2.83 12.77 6.48
CA GLY A 264 4.25 13.14 6.48
C GLY A 264 5.14 12.18 7.28
N TRP A 265 6.38 11.99 6.82
CA TRP A 265 7.42 11.17 7.49
C TRP A 265 6.99 9.73 7.84
N ASN A 266 6.00 9.20 7.13
CA ASN A 266 5.46 7.86 7.41
C ASN A 266 6.15 6.74 6.61
N LYS A 267 7.07 7.09 5.71
CA LYS A 267 7.91 6.17 4.91
C LYS A 267 9.41 6.33 5.17
N VAL A 268 9.81 7.23 6.08
CA VAL A 268 11.19 7.63 6.34
C VAL A 268 11.74 6.91 7.56
#